data_AF-A0A1B8ZCT6-F1
#
_entry.id   AF-A0A1B8ZCT6-F1
#
_cell.length_a   1.000
_cell.length_b   1.000
_cell.length_c   1.000
_cell.angle_alpha   90.00
_cell.angle_beta   90.00
_cell.angle_gamma   90.00
#
_symmetry.space_group_name_H-M   'P 1'
#
loop_
_entity.id
_entity.type
_entity.pdbx_description
1 polymer ?
#
loop_
_entity_poly.entity_id
_entity_poly.type
_entity_poly.pdbx_seq_one_letter_code
_entity_poly.pdbx_strand_id
1 'polypeptide(L)'
;MKKIFLVSLLISLSSCNKAAKEREEQRIHDSVAVVYKAYMDSLAIVKRRNDSIKKIEEEFDKTHPRPAGSRYCVNGTMVHVGRAPVSKSKTKSKSNK
;
A
#
# COMPACT_ATOMS: atom_id res chain seq x y z
N MET A 1 -34.62 -36.30 -47.87
CA MET A 1 -34.44 -34.84 -47.59
C MET A 1 -34.65 -34.45 -46.13
N LYS A 2 -35.68 -34.95 -45.41
CA LYS A 2 -35.94 -34.60 -43.99
C LYS A 2 -34.78 -34.84 -43.00
N LYS A 3 -33.97 -35.90 -43.21
CA LYS A 3 -32.85 -36.24 -42.32
C LYS A 3 -31.69 -35.22 -42.38
N ILE A 4 -31.42 -34.64 -43.55
CA ILE A 4 -30.33 -33.65 -43.74
C ILE A 4 -30.70 -32.33 -43.04
N PHE A 5 -31.96 -31.93 -43.12
CA PHE A 5 -32.48 -30.75 -42.41
C PHE A 5 -32.36 -30.89 -40.88
N LEU A 6 -32.65 -32.08 -40.34
CA LEU A 6 -32.51 -32.36 -38.91
C LEU A 6 -31.05 -32.24 -38.42
N VAL A 7 -30.09 -32.73 -39.22
CA VAL A 7 -28.67 -32.64 -38.89
C VAL A 7 -28.20 -31.18 -38.93
N SER A 8 -28.60 -30.42 -39.95
CA SER A 8 -28.29 -28.98 -40.03
C SER A 8 -28.86 -28.21 -38.83
N LEU A 9 -30.09 -28.51 -38.43
CA LEU A 9 -30.76 -27.88 -37.29
C LEU A 9 -30.01 -28.15 -35.98
N LEU A 10 -29.62 -29.41 -35.73
CA LEU A 10 -28.88 -29.81 -34.53
C LEU A 10 -27.49 -29.14 -34.43
N ILE A 11 -26.80 -28.98 -35.56
CA ILE A 11 -25.50 -28.28 -35.61
C ILE A 11 -25.68 -26.78 -35.29
N SER A 12 -26.74 -26.15 -35.82
CA SER A 12 -27.06 -24.76 -35.50
C SER A 12 -27.40 -24.56 -34.01
N LEU A 13 -28.22 -25.44 -33.42
CA LEU A 13 -28.57 -25.35 -31.99
C LEU A 13 -27.35 -25.54 -31.07
N SER A 14 -26.47 -26.50 -31.40
CA SER A 14 -25.27 -26.75 -30.60
C SER A 14 -24.25 -25.60 -30.69
N SER A 15 -24.13 -24.96 -31.86
CA SER A 15 -23.32 -23.75 -32.04
C SER A 15 -23.87 -22.54 -31.26
N CYS A 16 -25.20 -22.33 -31.29
CA CYS A 16 -25.85 -21.26 -30.54
C CYS A 16 -25.65 -21.39 -29.01
N ASN A 17 -25.72 -22.62 -28.48
CA ASN A 17 -25.51 -22.86 -27.05
C ASN A 17 -24.07 -22.57 -26.61
N LYS A 18 -23.08 -22.86 -27.46
CA LYS A 18 -21.66 -22.59 -27.18
C LYS A 18 -21.38 -21.09 -27.12
N ALA A 19 -21.90 -20.33 -28.09
CA ALA A 19 -21.73 -18.87 -28.14
C ALA A 19 -22.43 -18.15 -26.98
N ALA A 20 -23.58 -18.66 -26.51
CA ALA A 20 -24.25 -18.12 -25.33
C ALA A 20 -23.41 -18.31 -24.06
N LYS A 21 -22.82 -19.50 -23.89
CA LYS A 21 -21.94 -19.82 -22.75
C LYS A 21 -20.67 -18.96 -22.73
N GLU A 22 -20.01 -18.81 -23.88
CA GLU A 22 -18.81 -17.97 -24.01
C GLU A 22 -19.09 -16.50 -23.66
N ARG A 23 -20.24 -15.94 -24.07
CA ARG A 23 -20.64 -14.58 -23.70
C ARG A 23 -20.89 -14.40 -22.21
N GLU A 24 -21.41 -15.42 -21.55
CA GLU A 24 -21.66 -15.39 -20.11
C GLU A 24 -20.34 -15.45 -19.33
N GLU A 25 -19.41 -16.32 -19.74
CA GLU A 25 -18.05 -16.38 -19.19
C GLU A 25 -17.31 -15.05 -19.39
N GLN A 26 -17.46 -14.42 -20.57
CA GLN A 26 -16.87 -13.10 -20.85
C GLN A 26 -17.42 -12.02 -19.91
N ARG A 27 -18.74 -11.99 -19.68
CA ARG A 27 -19.38 -11.04 -18.76
C ARG A 27 -18.89 -11.20 -17.33
N ILE A 28 -18.71 -12.44 -16.88
CA ILE A 28 -18.15 -12.72 -15.56
C ILE A 28 -16.71 -12.19 -15.49
N HIS A 29 -15.88 -12.50 -16.48
CA HIS A 29 -14.50 -12.02 -16.54
C HIS A 29 -14.40 -10.48 -16.53
N ASP A 30 -15.24 -9.81 -17.32
CA ASP A 30 -15.29 -8.35 -17.38
C ASP A 30 -15.71 -7.75 -16.03
N SER A 31 -16.70 -8.35 -15.35
CA SER A 31 -17.13 -7.90 -14.02
C SER A 31 -16.02 -8.05 -12.96
N VAL A 32 -15.26 -9.15 -13.00
CA VAL A 32 -14.12 -9.39 -12.12
C VAL A 32 -13.01 -8.37 -12.39
N ALA A 33 -12.73 -8.07 -13.67
CA ALA A 33 -11.72 -7.09 -14.05
C ALA A 33 -12.05 -5.69 -13.52
N VAL A 34 -13.31 -5.26 -13.56
CA VAL A 34 -13.76 -3.96 -13.01
C VAL A 34 -13.55 -3.91 -11.50
N VAL A 35 -13.97 -4.94 -10.76
CA VAL A 35 -13.81 -4.99 -9.30
C VAL A 35 -12.33 -5.01 -8.91
N TYR A 36 -11.52 -5.80 -9.61
CA TYR A 36 -10.08 -5.88 -9.37
C TYR A 36 -9.39 -4.53 -9.63
N LYS A 37 -9.77 -3.82 -10.70
CA LYS A 37 -9.27 -2.48 -10.98
C LYS A 37 -9.62 -1.50 -9.86
N ALA A 38 -10.88 -1.48 -9.42
CA ALA A 38 -11.32 -0.62 -8.32
C ALA A 38 -10.57 -0.92 -7.02
N TYR A 39 -10.32 -2.20 -6.72
CA TYR A 39 -9.51 -2.62 -5.58
C TYR A 39 -8.08 -2.07 -5.68
N MET A 40 -7.42 -2.23 -6.82
CA MET A 40 -6.06 -1.71 -7.02
C MET A 40 -5.98 -0.18 -6.92
N ASP A 41 -6.97 0.53 -7.47
CA ASP A 41 -7.07 1.98 -7.35
C ASP A 41 -7.21 2.41 -5.88
N SER A 42 -8.00 1.68 -5.09
CA SER A 42 -8.17 1.95 -3.66
C SER A 42 -6.85 1.78 -2.88
N LEU A 43 -6.09 0.72 -3.18
CA LEU A 43 -4.77 0.49 -2.56
C LEU A 43 -3.79 1.60 -2.92
N ALA A 44 -3.80 2.07 -4.16
CA ALA A 44 -2.96 3.19 -4.60
C ALA A 44 -3.30 4.50 -3.88
N ILE A 45 -4.57 4.75 -3.57
CA ILE A 45 -5.00 5.92 -2.76
C ILE A 45 -4.50 5.79 -1.32
N VAL A 46 -4.68 4.63 -0.69
CA VAL A 46 -4.22 4.39 0.69
C VAL A 46 -2.71 4.58 0.79
N LYS A 47 -1.94 4.02 -0.15
CA LYS A 47 -0.49 4.19 -0.20
C LYS A 47 -0.09 5.66 -0.30
N ARG A 48 -0.70 6.43 -1.20
CA ARG A 48 -0.43 7.87 -1.35
C ARG A 48 -0.71 8.65 -0.07
N ARG A 49 -1.79 8.32 0.65
CA ARG A 49 -2.11 8.95 1.93
C ARG A 49 -1.06 8.63 3.00
N ASN A 50 -0.66 7.36 3.12
CA ASN A 50 0.37 6.95 4.07
C ASN A 50 1.70 7.65 3.78
N ASP A 51 2.10 7.72 2.51
CA ASP A 51 3.33 8.43 2.10
C ASP A 51 3.26 9.92 2.44
N SER A 52 2.08 10.54 2.28
CA SER A 52 1.86 11.96 2.64
C SER A 52 1.94 12.18 4.15
N ILE A 53 1.31 11.32 4.95
CA ILE A 53 1.36 11.42 6.42
C ILE A 53 2.79 11.27 6.90
N LYS A 54 3.51 10.26 6.39
CA LYS A 54 4.91 10.04 6.76
C LYS A 54 5.80 11.24 6.45
N LYS A 55 5.60 11.90 5.29
CA LYS A 55 6.34 13.13 4.96
C LYS A 55 6.07 14.26 5.95
N ILE A 56 4.81 14.43 6.36
CA ILE A 56 4.43 15.45 7.35
C ILE A 56 5.06 15.13 8.70
N GLU A 57 5.03 13.86 9.13
CA GLU A 57 5.68 13.42 10.38
C GLU A 57 7.19 13.67 10.35
N GLU A 58 7.87 13.32 9.25
CA GLU A 58 9.31 13.56 9.07
C GLU A 58 9.66 15.05 9.08
N GLU A 59 8.80 15.91 8.51
CA GLU A 59 8.98 17.35 8.52
C GLU A 59 8.72 17.96 9.91
N PHE A 60 7.69 17.45 10.61
CA PHE A 60 7.41 17.83 11.98
C PHE A 60 8.57 17.49 12.92
N ASP A 61 9.12 16.27 12.81
CA ASP A 61 10.26 15.84 13.63
C ASP A 61 11.54 16.67 13.37
N LYS A 62 11.72 17.16 12.13
CA LYS A 62 12.84 18.08 11.80
C LYS A 62 12.64 19.47 12.40
N THR A 63 11.42 19.99 12.34
CA THR A 63 11.09 21.34 12.84
C THR A 63 10.94 21.38 14.36
N HIS A 64 10.63 20.25 14.99
CA HIS A 64 10.43 20.10 16.43
C HIS A 64 11.36 19.02 16.98
N PRO A 65 12.68 19.26 17.02
CA PRO A 65 13.63 18.29 17.52
C PRO A 65 13.32 17.93 18.98
N ARG A 66 13.28 16.62 19.24
CA ARG A 66 13.03 16.09 20.59
C ARG A 66 14.14 16.57 21.55
N PRO A 67 13.80 17.07 22.75
CA PRO A 67 14.79 17.57 23.69
C PRO A 67 15.73 16.45 24.15
N ALA A 68 17.02 16.78 24.28
CA ALA A 68 18.05 15.80 24.64
C ALA A 68 17.87 15.27 26.08
N GLY A 69 17.91 13.94 26.24
CA GLY A 69 17.60 13.25 27.49
C GLY A 69 16.12 12.93 27.70
N SER A 70 15.26 13.19 26.71
CA SER A 70 13.86 12.75 26.73
C SER A 70 13.72 11.27 26.33
N ARG A 71 12.61 10.65 26.76
CA ARG A 71 12.16 9.32 26.33
C ARG A 71 10.80 9.44 25.68
N TYR A 72 10.57 8.66 24.63
CA TYR A 72 9.28 8.60 23.95
C TYR A 72 9.02 7.21 23.39
N CYS A 73 7.74 6.87 23.23
CA CYS A 73 7.33 5.64 22.58
C CYS A 73 7.17 5.86 21.08
N VAL A 74 7.75 4.97 20.28
CA VAL A 74 7.54 4.87 18.83
C VAL A 74 7.16 3.43 18.52
N ASN A 75 5.97 3.21 17.95
CA ASN A 75 5.47 1.88 17.57
C ASN A 75 5.63 0.82 18.69
N GLY A 76 5.31 1.19 19.94
CA GLY A 76 5.44 0.32 21.11
C GLY A 76 6.86 0.14 21.67
N THR A 77 7.87 0.73 21.04
CA THR A 77 9.27 0.70 21.51
C THR A 77 9.64 2.01 22.20
N MET A 78 10.24 1.94 23.39
CA MET A 78 10.80 3.12 24.06
C MET A 78 12.13 3.54 23.44
N VAL A 79 12.21 4.79 23.01
CA VAL A 79 13.40 5.42 22.43
C VAL A 79 13.91 6.52 23.35
N HIS A 80 15.23 6.61 23.53
CA HIS A 80 15.89 7.64 24.35
C HIS A 80 16.75 8.56 23.47
N VAL A 81 16.57 9.88 23.59
CA VAL A 81 17.43 10.86 22.90
C VAL A 81 18.73 10.99 23.67
N GLY A 82 19.83 10.48 23.10
CA GLY A 82 21.16 10.68 23.67
C GLY A 82 21.49 12.17 23.82
N ARG A 83 22.03 12.56 24.98
CA ARG A 83 22.73 13.85 25.10
C ARG A 83 24.08 13.72 24.43
N ALA A 84 24.45 14.70 23.59
CA ALA A 84 25.83 14.86 23.19
C ALA A 84 26.71 14.91 24.45
N PRO A 85 27.85 14.18 24.51
CA PRO A 85 28.73 14.23 25.66
C PRO A 85 29.22 15.68 25.80
N VAL A 86 28.83 16.34 26.89
CA VAL A 86 29.34 17.66 27.24
C VAL A 86 30.82 17.48 27.51
N SER A 87 31.68 17.93 26.60
CA SER A 87 33.12 17.99 26.84
C SER A 87 33.33 18.92 28.02
N LYS A 88 33.66 18.36 29.18
CA LYS A 88 34.04 19.14 30.36
C LYS A 88 35.29 19.94 29.98
N SER A 89 35.21 21.27 29.96
CA SER A 89 36.39 22.13 29.87
C SER A 89 37.25 21.87 31.12
N LYS A 90 38.45 21.33 30.91
CA LYS A 90 39.45 21.19 31.97
C LYS A 90 39.97 22.59 32.32
N THR A 91 39.35 23.24 33.30
CA THR A 91 39.93 24.43 33.93
C THR A 91 41.15 23.98 34.74
N LYS A 92 42.36 24.20 34.20
CA LYS A 92 43.62 24.07 34.96
C LYS A 92 43.62 25.15 36.06
N SER A 93 43.37 24.78 37.31
CA SER A 93 43.66 25.66 38.44
C SER A 93 45.19 25.76 38.59
N LYS A 94 45.76 26.94 38.35
CA LYS A 94 47.14 27.25 38.74
C LYS A 94 47.20 27.31 40.27
N SER A 95 47.82 26.31 40.89
CA SER A 95 48.30 26.37 42.27
C SER A 95 49.60 27.16 42.27
N ASN A 96 49.57 28.42 42.71
CA ASN A 96 50.79 29.14 43.07
C ASN A 96 51.29 28.58 44.41
N LYS A 97 52.57 28.20 44.44
CA LYS A 97 53.30 27.76 45.62
C LYS A 97 54.17 28.93 46.11
#